data_AF-A0A9X8EB11-F1
#
_entry.id   AF-A0A9X8EB11-F1
#
_cell.length_a   1.000
_cell.length_b   1.000
_cell.length_c   1.000
_cell.angle_alpha   90.00
_cell.angle_beta   90.00
_cell.angle_gamma   90.00
#
_symmetry.space_group_name_H-M   'P 1'
#
loop_
_entity.id
_entity.type
_entity.pdbx_description
1 polymer ?
#
loop_
_entity_poly.entity_id
_entity_poly.type
_entity_poly.pdbx_seq_one_letter_code
_entity_poly.pdbx_strand_id
1 'polypeptide(L)' 'VSVYDSIAQAHVEAGDIAKATEAYALAYQTCINVFGPESKTSIMFKGLVDNTPTNAAEIAAAYGFDVDDDDDE' A
#
# COMPACT_ATOMS: atom_id res chain seq x y z
N VAL A 1 7.51 7.41 2.19
CA VAL A 1 6.38 6.52 1.86
C VAL A 1 6.89 5.18 1.35
N SER A 2 7.81 5.14 0.38
CA SER A 2 8.45 3.91 -0.12
C SER A 2 9.19 3.07 0.94
N VAL A 3 9.81 3.71 1.94
CA VAL A 3 10.47 2.98 3.03
C VAL A 3 9.48 2.17 3.87
N TYR A 4 8.33 2.76 4.23
CA TYR A 4 7.28 2.07 4.99
C TYR A 4 6.62 0.96 4.17
N ASP A 5 6.51 1.16 2.86
CA ASP A 5 6.05 0.13 1.94
C ASP A 5 6.96 -1.11 1.95
N SER A 6 8.28 -0.92 1.76
CA SER A 6 9.22 -2.05 1.82
C SER A 6 9.23 -2.76 3.18
N ILE A 7 9.04 -2.01 4.27
CA ILE A 7 8.90 -2.59 5.61
C ILE A 7 7.62 -3.42 5.72
N ALA A 8 6.50 -2.92 5.17
CA ALA A 8 5.23 -3.63 5.18
C ALA A 8 5.35 -4.96 4.43
N GLN A 9 5.92 -4.95 3.22
CA GLN A 9 6.13 -6.16 2.41
C GLN A 9 7.02 -7.18 3.13
N ALA A 10 8.11 -6.74 3.76
CA ALA A 10 8.97 -7.61 4.55
C ALA A 10 8.22 -8.27 5.74
N HIS A 11 7.30 -7.54 6.37
CA HIS A 11 6.45 -8.10 7.42
C HIS A 11 5.42 -9.09 6.87
N VAL A 12 4.86 -8.86 5.68
CA VAL A 12 4.00 -9.83 5.00
C VAL A 12 4.77 -11.12 4.71
N GLU A 13 5.98 -11.01 4.16
CA GLU A 13 6.85 -12.18 3.89
C GLU A 13 7.23 -12.93 5.16
N ALA A 14 7.38 -12.23 6.29
CA ALA A 14 7.63 -12.83 7.60
C ALA A 14 6.37 -13.41 8.27
N GLY A 15 5.17 -13.17 7.71
CA GLY A 15 3.88 -13.55 8.30
C GLY A 15 3.41 -12.64 9.45
N ASP A 16 4.11 -11.53 9.70
CA ASP A 16 3.79 -10.53 10.72
C ASP A 16 2.75 -9.51 10.20
N ILE A 17 1.54 -9.97 9.85
CA ILE A 17 0.53 -9.14 9.16
C ILE A 17 0.10 -7.91 9.96
N ALA A 18 0.08 -8.00 11.30
CA ALA A 18 -0.23 -6.86 12.16
C ALA A 18 0.78 -5.71 11.95
N LYS A 19 2.09 -6.04 11.88
CA LYS A 19 3.13 -5.04 11.63
C LYS A 19 3.14 -4.55 10.20
N ALA A 20 2.76 -5.40 9.23
CA ALA A 20 2.56 -4.97 7.86
C ALA A 20 1.47 -3.90 7.77
N THR A 21 0.34 -4.11 8.45
CA THR A 21 -0.77 -3.16 8.53
C THR A 21 -0.33 -1.83 9.14
N GLU A 22 0.41 -1.88 10.26
CA GLU A 22 0.97 -0.69 10.91
C GLU A 22 1.91 0.09 9.98
N ALA A 23 2.76 -0.62 9.24
CA ALA A 23 3.68 -0.01 8.28
C ALA A 23 2.92 0.65 7.11
N TYR A 24 1.89 0.00 6.56
CA TYR A 24 1.02 0.63 5.55
C TYR A 24 0.26 1.83 6.10
N ALA A 25 -0.16 1.82 7.37
CA ALA A 25 -0.83 2.96 8.01
C ALA A 25 0.11 4.16 8.17
N LEU A 26 1.38 3.92 8.52
CA LEU A 26 2.41 4.96 8.54
C LEU A 26 2.71 5.50 7.13
N ALA A 27 2.72 4.63 6.12
CA ALA A 27 2.87 5.02 4.73
C ALA A 27 1.72 5.94 4.29
N TYR A 28 0.47 5.54 4.57
CA TYR A 28 -0.74 6.31 4.29
C TYR A 28 -0.72 7.68 4.98
N GLN A 29 -0.44 7.73 6.28
CA GLN A 29 -0.37 8.98 7.03
C GLN A 29 0.71 9.92 6.46
N THR A 30 1.86 9.37 6.08
CA THR A 30 2.92 10.15 5.44
C THR A 30 2.47 10.67 4.07
N CYS A 31 1.77 9.84 3.28
CA CYS A 31 1.23 10.24 1.98
C CYS A 31 0.21 11.37 2.10
N ILE A 32 -0.74 11.27 3.03
CA ILE A 32 -1.72 12.35 3.28
C ILE A 32 -1.00 13.66 3.63
N ASN A 33 0.03 13.60 4.49
CA ASN A 33 0.75 14.80 4.93
C ASN A 33 1.57 15.46 3.82
N VAL A 34 2.09 14.68 2.87
CA VAL A 34 2.97 15.18 1.80
C VAL A 34 2.21 15.52 0.52
N PHE A 35 1.28 14.65 0.11
CA PHE A 35 0.58 14.73 -1.18
C PHE A 35 -0.89 15.10 -1.06
N GLY A 36 -1.45 15.07 0.16
CA GLY A 36 -2.88 15.25 0.39
C GLY A 36 -3.67 13.95 0.30
N PRO A 37 -4.89 13.90 0.88
CA PRO A 37 -5.69 12.68 0.97
C PRO A 37 -6.27 12.20 -0.37
N GLU A 38 -6.40 13.08 -1.36
CA GLU A 38 -6.99 12.79 -2.68
C GLU A 38 -5.94 12.35 -3.73
N SER A 39 -4.66 12.35 -3.37
CA SER A 39 -3.60 11.87 -4.27
C SER A 39 -3.76 10.37 -4.54
N LYS A 40 -3.54 9.93 -5.79
CA LYS A 40 -3.53 8.51 -6.18
C LYS A 40 -2.70 7.66 -5.21
N THR A 41 -1.53 8.16 -4.80
CA THR A 41 -0.65 7.46 -3.85
C THR A 41 -1.27 7.32 -2.46
N SER A 42 -1.96 8.35 -1.96
CA SER A 42 -2.66 8.27 -0.67
C SER A 42 -3.82 7.28 -0.71
N ILE A 43 -4.58 7.26 -1.81
CA ILE A 43 -5.70 6.33 -2.01
C ILE A 43 -5.18 4.88 -2.09
N MET A 44 -4.09 4.64 -2.81
CA MET A 44 -3.44 3.34 -2.89
C MET A 44 -3.06 2.81 -1.50
N PHE A 45 -2.34 3.60 -0.70
CA PHE A 45 -1.96 3.19 0.66
C PHE A 45 -3.15 3.01 1.59
N LYS A 46 -4.22 3.79 1.42
CA LYS A 46 -5.47 3.55 2.15
C LYS A 46 -6.05 2.17 1.83
N GLY A 47 -6.06 1.78 0.54
CA GLY A 47 -6.48 0.45 0.10
C GLY A 47 -5.65 -0.67 0.72
N LEU A 48 -4.32 -0.47 0.81
CA LEU A 48 -3.39 -1.41 1.45
C LEU A 48 -3.59 -1.51 2.98
N VAL A 49 -4.01 -0.44 3.65
CA VAL A 49 -4.38 -0.49 5.08
C VAL A 49 -5.69 -1.24 5.27
N ASP A 50 -6.70 -0.91 4.46
CA ASP A 50 -8.04 -1.51 4.56
C ASP A 50 -8.02 -3.00 4.20
N ASN A 51 -7.16 -3.40 3.25
CA ASN A 51 -6.99 -4.77 2.79
C ASN A 51 -5.50 -5.16 2.78
N THR A 52 -4.89 -5.23 3.97
CA THR A 52 -3.47 -5.57 4.08
C THR A 52 -3.18 -6.95 3.49
N PRO A 53 -2.31 -7.04 2.47
CA PRO A 53 -1.88 -8.31 1.91
C PRO A 53 -1.30 -9.24 2.97
N THR A 54 -1.61 -10.52 2.85
CA THR A 54 -1.13 -11.57 3.76
C THR A 54 -0.03 -12.43 3.14
N ASN A 55 0.21 -12.26 1.84
CA ASN A 55 1.22 -13.00 1.09
C ASN A 55 1.72 -12.20 -0.12
N ALA A 56 2.82 -12.65 -0.72
CA ALA A 56 3.45 -12.00 -1.87
C ALA A 56 2.55 -11.93 -3.12
N ALA A 57 1.62 -12.89 -3.30
CA ALA A 57 0.70 -12.87 -4.43
C ALA A 57 -0.34 -11.75 -4.28
N GLU A 58 -0.84 -11.52 -3.05
CA GLU A 58 -1.73 -10.40 -2.74
C GLU A 58 -1.02 -9.06 -2.82
N ILE A 59 0.26 -8.97 -2.47
CA ILE A 59 1.07 -7.77 -2.72
C ILE A 59 1.12 -7.52 -4.24
N ALA A 60 1.50 -8.52 -5.02
CA ALA A 60 1.57 -8.37 -6.48
C ALA A 60 0.21 -7.97 -7.09
N ALA A 61 -0.90 -8.48 -6.56
CA ALA A 61 -2.24 -8.09 -6.99
C ALA A 61 -2.56 -6.64 -6.61
N ALA A 62 -2.21 -6.19 -5.40
CA ALA A 62 -2.49 -4.83 -4.93
C ALA A 62 -1.70 -3.76 -5.70
N TYR A 63 -0.51 -4.10 -6.20
CA TYR A 63 0.33 -3.20 -7.01
C TYR A 63 0.11 -3.40 -8.52
N GLY A 64 -0.34 -4.58 -8.92
CA GLY A 64 -0.67 -4.94 -10.30
C GLY A 64 -2.06 -4.47 -10.73
N PHE A 65 -2.88 -3.94 -9.82
CA PHE A 65 -4.19 -3.37 -10.13
C PHE A 65 -4.14 -1.94 -10.72
N ASP A 66 -2.95 -1.33 -10.84
CA ASP A 66 -2.76 0.05 -11.34
C ASP A 66 -2.15 0.11 -12.77
N VAL A 67 -2.16 -0.98 -13.54
CA VAL A 67 -1.77 -0.95 -14.98
C VAL A 67 -2.93 -0.79 -15.96
N ASP A 68 -4.18 -0.86 -15.47
CA ASP A 68 -5.38 -0.55 -16.26
C ASP A 68 -5.98 0.79 -15.81
N ASP A 69 -5.14 1.83 -15.70
CA ASP A 69 -5.59 3.20 -15.96
C ASP A 69 -5.56 3.33 -17.50
N ASP A 70 -6.44 2.58 -18.17
CA ASP A 70 -6.83 2.86 -19.54
C ASP A 70 -7.36 4.30 -19.51
N ASP A 71 -6.52 5.22 -19.99
CA ASP A 71 -6.92 6.43 -20.68
C ASP A 71 -7.98 6.01 -21.72
N ASP A 72 -9.25 5.95 -21.33
CA ASP A 72 -10.37 6.01 -22.26
C ASP A 72 -10.36 7.44 -22.86
N GLU A 73 -9.63 7.60 -23.99
CA GLU A 73 -9.75 8.72 -24.94
C GLU A 73 -11.17 8.84 -25.54
#